data_AF-X1LGT6-F1
#
_entry.id   AF-X1LGT6-F1
#
_cell.length_a   1.000
_cell.length_b   1.000
_cell.length_c   1.000
_cell.angle_alpha   90.00
_cell.angle_beta   90.00
_cell.angle_gamma   90.00
#
_symmetry.space_group_name_H-M   'P 1'
#
loop_
_entity.id
_entity.type
_entity.pdbx_description
1 polymer ?
#
loop_
_entity_poly.entity_id
_entity_poly.type
_entity_poly.pdbx_seq_one_letter_code
_entity_poly.pdbx_strand_id
1 'polypeptide(L)' 'LIILKSKDMLTAVVALRGLSSGLRVPYDLIMAGSVLIVLPLVILFIVSQKQFIAGITSGAIKG' A
#
# COMPACT_ATOMS: atom_id res chain seq x y z
N LEU A 1 -21.59 -23.52 4.33
CA LEU A 1 -20.96 -22.18 4.34
C LEU A 1 -20.26 -21.99 3.01
N ILE A 2 -20.97 -21.42 2.02
CA ILE A 2 -20.42 -21.13 0.70
C ILE A 2 -19.73 -19.77 0.81
N ILE A 3 -18.44 -19.77 1.09
CA ILE A 3 -17.63 -18.55 1.01
C ILE A 3 -17.30 -18.35 -0.46
N LEU A 4 -18.24 -17.74 -1.20
CA LEU A 4 -17.91 -17.00 -2.42
C LEU A 4 -17.15 -15.73 -1.98
N LYS A 5 -15.91 -15.90 -1.53
CA LYS A 5 -14.93 -14.80 -1.58
C LYS A 5 -14.57 -14.69 -3.05
N SER A 6 -15.27 -13.84 -3.80
CA SER A 6 -14.79 -13.40 -5.11
C SER A 6 -13.36 -12.90 -4.90
N LYS A 7 -12.39 -13.74 -5.29
CA LYS A 7 -10.95 -13.54 -5.13
C LYS A 7 -10.48 -12.26 -5.85
N ASP A 8 -11.34 -11.76 -6.73
CA ASP A 8 -11.12 -10.63 -7.63
C ASP A 8 -11.36 -9.25 -6.99
N MET A 9 -12.03 -9.18 -5.82
CA MET A 9 -12.24 -7.91 -5.08
C MET A 9 -11.44 -7.84 -3.77
N LEU A 10 -10.42 -8.66 -3.62
CA LEU A 10 -9.54 -8.57 -2.46
C LEU A 10 -8.61 -7.37 -2.64
N THR A 11 -8.65 -6.43 -1.69
CA THR A 11 -7.62 -5.40 -1.61
C THR A 11 -6.26 -6.08 -1.39
N ALA A 12 -5.20 -5.53 -1.96
CA ALA A 12 -3.87 -6.14 -1.89
C ALA A 12 -3.43 -6.45 -0.45
N VAL A 13 -3.83 -5.62 0.51
CA VAL A 13 -3.57 -5.81 1.96
C VAL A 13 -4.32 -7.01 2.53
N VAL A 14 -5.58 -7.23 2.12
CA VAL A 14 -6.38 -8.37 2.58
C VAL A 14 -5.90 -9.67 1.94
N ALA A 15 -5.44 -9.62 0.68
CA ALA A 15 -4.83 -10.77 0.01
C ALA A 15 -3.53 -11.21 0.72
N LEU A 16 -2.66 -10.27 1.11
CA LEU A 16 -1.44 -10.57 1.87
C LEU A 16 -1.71 -11.21 3.24
N ARG A 17 -2.73 -10.73 3.96
CA ARG A 17 -3.12 -11.33 5.25
C ARG A 17 -3.55 -12.80 5.11
N GLY A 18 -4.09 -13.19 3.96
CA GLY A 18 -4.43 -14.58 3.65
C GLY A 18 -3.21 -15.49 3.46
N LEU A 19 -2.04 -14.94 3.09
CA LEU A 19 -0.78 -15.70 3.00
C LEU A 19 -0.16 -15.93 4.38
N SER A 20 -0.44 -15.06 5.36
CA SER A 20 -0.02 -15.25 6.75
C SER A 20 -0.87 -16.27 7.51
N SER A 21 -1.96 -16.77 6.93
CA SER A 21 -2.80 -17.82 7.53
C SER A 21 -2.47 -19.20 6.96
N GLY A 22 -1.47 -19.87 7.52
CA GLY A 22 -1.08 -21.23 7.17
C GLY A 22 -0.02 -21.80 8.13
N LEU A 23 0.11 -23.14 8.21
CA LEU A 23 1.10 -23.84 9.04
C LEU A 23 2.55 -23.50 8.68
N ARG A 24 2.80 -23.07 7.44
CA ARG A 24 4.05 -22.49 6.97
C ARG A 24 3.73 -21.14 6.34
N VAL A 25 4.31 -20.08 6.91
CA VAL A 25 4.14 -18.71 6.42
C VAL A 25 5.24 -18.42 5.38
N PRO A 26 4.90 -18.26 4.09
CA PRO A 26 5.87 -17.90 3.06
C PRO A 26 6.25 -16.42 3.18
N TYR A 27 7.31 -16.14 3.96
CA TYR A 27 7.81 -14.78 4.19
C TYR A 27 8.34 -14.11 2.91
N ASP A 28 8.87 -14.90 1.98
CA ASP A 28 9.28 -14.48 0.64
C ASP A 28 8.13 -13.82 -0.14
N LEU A 29 6.97 -14.47 -0.21
CA LEU A 29 5.80 -13.90 -0.89
C LEU A 29 5.21 -12.70 -0.14
N ILE A 30 5.20 -12.74 1.19
CA ILE A 30 4.67 -11.63 2.00
C ILE A 30 5.52 -10.36 1.83
N MET A 31 6.85 -10.51 1.85
CA MET A 31 7.76 -9.37 1.66
C MET A 31 7.68 -8.83 0.23
N ALA A 32 7.65 -9.70 -0.78
CA ALA A 32 7.49 -9.29 -2.18
C ALA A 32 6.17 -8.53 -2.41
N GLY A 33 5.05 -9.04 -1.90
CA GLY A 33 3.76 -8.35 -2.02
C GLY A 33 3.68 -7.07 -1.18
N SER A 34 4.33 -7.02 -0.01
CA SER A 34 4.38 -5.79 0.81
C SER A 34 5.13 -4.67 0.09
N VAL A 35 6.25 -4.98 -0.58
CA VAL A 35 7.00 -4.02 -1.39
C VAL A 35 6.13 -3.51 -2.55
N LEU A 36 5.43 -4.40 -3.25
CA LEU A 36 4.52 -4.00 -4.35
C LEU A 36 3.37 -3.11 -3.87
N ILE A 37 2.87 -3.30 -2.64
CA ILE A 37 1.83 -2.44 -2.05
C ILE A 37 2.37 -1.06 -1.69
N VAL A 38 3.60 -0.98 -1.16
CA VAL A 38 4.22 0.28 -0.75
C VAL A 38 4.72 1.09 -1.94
N LEU A 39 5.12 0.42 -3.03
CA LEU A 39 5.64 1.04 -4.25
C LEU A 39 4.77 2.18 -4.82
N PRO A 40 3.46 2.04 -5.06
CA PRO A 40 2.62 3.13 -5.58
C PRO A 40 2.54 4.32 -4.62
N LEU A 41 2.61 4.08 -3.31
CA LEU A 41 2.66 5.13 -2.29
C LEU A 41 3.96 5.92 -2.38
N VAL A 42 5.10 5.23 -2.57
CA VAL A 42 6.42 5.87 -2.74
C VAL A 42 6.47 6.66 -4.04
N ILE A 43 5.93 6.12 -5.13
CA ILE A 43 5.85 6.82 -6.43
C ILE A 43 5.01 8.09 -6.29
N LEU A 44 3.82 7.98 -5.69
CA LEU A 44 2.94 9.13 -5.44
C LEU A 44 3.65 10.19 -4.58
N PHE A 45 4.38 9.74 -3.55
CA PHE A 45 5.17 10.63 -2.69
C PHE A 45 6.23 11.39 -3.50
N ILE A 46 7.03 10.71 -4.32
CA ILE A 46 8.07 11.35 -5.14
C ILE A 46 7.46 12.38 -6.12
N VAL A 47 6.34 12.04 -6.75
CA VAL A 47 5.65 12.97 -7.68
C VAL A 47 5.09 14.17 -6.91
N SER A 48 4.52 13.94 -5.72
CA SER A 48 3.87 14.98 -4.91
C SER A 48 4.84 15.80 -4.06
N GLN A 49 6.10 15.38 -3.88
CA GLN A 49 7.10 16.06 -3.05
C GLN A 49 7.23 17.55 -3.40
N LYS A 50 7.27 17.89 -4.69
CA LYS A 50 7.39 19.29 -5.14
C LYS A 50 6.16 20.12 -4.80
N GLN A 51 4.96 19.55 -4.96
CA GLN A 51 3.70 20.23 -4.64
C GLN A 51 3.51 20.38 -3.13
N PHE A 52 3.94 19.40 -2.36
CA PHE A 52 3.89 19.43 -0.90
C PHE A 52 4.80 20.54 -0.34
N ILE A 53 6.03 20.66 -0.84
CA ILE A 53 6.94 21.75 -0.45
C ILE A 53 6.37 23.11 -0.84
N ALA A 54 5.89 23.25 -2.08
CA ALA A 54 5.28 24.50 -2.56
C ALA A 54 4.03 24.90 -1.74
N GLY A 55 3.19 23.93 -1.36
CA GLY A 55 2.01 24.13 -0.54
C GLY A 55 2.33 24.60 0.89
N ILE A 56 3.34 24.02 1.53
CA ILE A 56 3.81 24.47 2.86
C ILE A 56 4.35 25.90 2.77
N THR A 57 5.18 26.21 1.77
CA THR A 57 5.73 27.56 1.62
C THR A 57 4.66 28.60 1.27
N SER A 58 3.64 28.24 0.48
CA SER A 58 2.55 29.14 0.11
C SER A 58 1.63 29.47 1.29
N GLY A 59 1.49 28.56 2.27
CA GLY A 59 0.74 28.80 3.51
C GLY A 59 1.53 29.58 4.57
N ALA A 60 2.86 29.63 4.47
CA ALA A 60 3.74 30.26 5.45
C ALA A 60 3.93 31.79 5.25
N ILE A 61 3.56 32.35 4.10
CA ILE A 61 3.80 33.78 3.75
C ILE A 61 2.54 34.66 3.73
N LYS A 62 1.45 34.27 4.41
CA LYS A 62 0.31 35.15 4.68
C LYS A 62 -0.09 35.14 6.15
N GLY A 63 0.93 35.24 7.00
CA GLY A 63 0.85 35.79 8.36
C GLY A 63 1.80 36.98 8.42
#